data_AF-A0A202DVP8-F1
#
_entry.id   AF-A0A202DVP8-F1
#
_cell.length_a   1.000
_cell.length_b   1.000
_cell.length_c   1.000
_cell.angle_alpha   90.00
_cell.angle_beta   90.00
_cell.angle_gamma   90.00
#
_symmetry.space_group_name_H-M   'P 1'
#
loop_
_entity.id
_entity.type
_entity.pdbx_description
1 polymer ?
#
loop_
_entity_poly.entity_id
_entity_poly.type
_entity_poly.pdbx_seq_one_letter_code
_entity_poly.pdbx_strand_id
1 'polypeptide(L)' 'MALNTSDSSVCFEIDPLLFGGPQEDRLRAGTENLLGISVFGAVAEEVLGSLEDDIERIAQLREKQKGSKKQRRI' A
#
# COMPACT_ATOMS: atom_id res chain seq x y z
N MET A 1 -12.83 -16.85 -7.68
CA MET A 1 -11.85 -16.52 -8.72
C MET A 1 -10.55 -16.17 -8.00
N ALA A 2 -9.70 -17.17 -7.78
CA ALA A 2 -8.45 -16.98 -7.05
C ALA A 2 -7.41 -16.44 -8.04
N LEU A 3 -6.91 -15.23 -7.78
CA LEU A 3 -5.79 -14.70 -8.55
C LEU A 3 -4.53 -15.41 -8.04
N ASN A 4 -3.92 -16.21 -8.92
CA ASN A 4 -2.66 -16.87 -8.67
C ASN A 4 -1.57 -15.78 -8.61
N THR A 5 -0.98 -15.56 -7.44
CA THR A 5 -0.01 -14.49 -7.17
C THR A 5 1.40 -14.80 -7.66
N SER A 6 1.59 -15.86 -8.46
CA SER A 6 2.89 -16.30 -8.97
C SER A 6 3.14 -16.01 -10.44
N ASP A 7 2.17 -15.41 -11.14
CA ASP A 7 2.31 -15.12 -12.57
C ASP A 7 2.61 -13.64 -12.81
N SER A 8 3.89 -13.31 -12.93
CA SER A 8 4.38 -11.97 -13.27
C SER A 8 4.10 -11.57 -14.72
N SER A 9 3.42 -12.42 -15.52
CA SER A 9 3.12 -12.17 -16.93
C SER A 9 1.75 -11.50 -17.17
N VAL A 10 0.95 -11.28 -16.12
CA VAL A 10 -0.35 -10.60 -16.26
C VAL A 10 -0.17 -9.09 -16.22
N CYS A 11 -0.01 -8.47 -17.39
CA CYS A 11 -0.10 -7.02 -17.53
C CYS A 11 -1.59 -6.64 -17.63
N PHE A 12 -2.13 -6.01 -16.58
CA PHE A 12 -3.49 -5.47 -16.62
C PHE A 12 -3.45 -4.10 -17.29
N GLU A 13 -4.27 -3.91 -18.31
CA GLU A 13 -4.52 -2.58 -18.89
C GLU A 13 -5.33 -1.75 -17.87
N ILE A 14 -4.82 -0.58 -17.50
CA ILE A 14 -5.43 0.31 -16.52
C ILE A 14 -6.06 1.49 -17.25
N ASP A 15 -7.39 1.54 -17.27
CA ASP A 15 -8.12 2.68 -17.82
C ASP A 15 -8.13 3.86 -16.84
N PRO A 16 -7.88 5.10 -17.31
CA PRO A 16 -7.93 6.28 -16.45
C PRO A 16 -9.36 6.60 -16.00
N LEU A 17 -9.51 6.85 -14.70
CA LEU A 17 -10.79 7.30 -14.13
C LEU A 17 -10.97 8.82 -14.20
N LEU A 18 -9.87 9.57 -14.29
CA LEU A 18 -9.84 11.04 -14.32
C LEU A 18 -9.23 11.51 -15.63
N PHE A 19 -9.98 12.32 -16.38
CA PHE A 19 -9.55 12.87 -17.66
C PHE A 19 -9.12 14.34 -17.51
N GLY A 20 -8.02 14.72 -18.17
CA GLY A 20 -7.48 16.06 -18.10
C GLY A 20 -6.11 16.15 -18.76
N GLY A 21 -5.18 16.85 -18.11
CA GLY A 21 -3.81 17.04 -18.61
C GLY A 21 -2.98 15.74 -18.68
N PRO A 22 -1.74 15.85 -19.19
CA PRO A 22 -0.87 14.69 -19.45
C PRO A 22 -0.12 14.16 -18.22
N GLN A 23 -0.44 14.63 -17.00
CA GLN A 23 0.21 14.19 -15.78
C GLN A 23 0.07 12.67 -15.57
N GLU A 24 1.03 12.06 -14.86
CA GLU A 24 1.03 10.63 -14.52
C GLU A 24 0.70 9.73 -15.73
N ASP A 25 1.33 9.99 -16.88
CA ASP A 25 1.13 9.27 -18.16
C ASP A 25 -0.34 9.19 -18.63
N ARG A 26 -1.15 10.20 -18.29
CA ARG A 26 -2.62 10.23 -18.51
C ARG A 26 -3.39 9.19 -17.70
N LEU A 27 -2.74 8.44 -16.80
CA LEU A 27 -3.40 7.50 -15.88
C LEU A 27 -4.09 8.24 -14.73
N ARG A 28 -3.49 9.35 -14.27
CA ARG A 28 -4.09 10.25 -13.28
C ARG A 28 -3.94 11.70 -13.73
N ALA A 29 -5.05 12.27 -14.21
CA ALA A 29 -5.09 13.69 -14.53
C ALA A 29 -5.01 14.59 -13.28
N GLY A 30 -4.47 15.78 -13.47
CA GLY A 30 -4.38 16.85 -12.46
C GLY A 30 -2.95 17.12 -12.03
N THR A 31 -2.66 18.36 -11.60
CA THR A 31 -1.33 18.74 -11.13
C THR A 31 -0.85 17.80 -10.03
N GLU A 32 0.39 17.35 -10.15
CA GLU A 32 1.03 16.43 -9.20
C GLU A 32 1.13 17.12 -7.83
N ASN A 33 0.93 16.33 -6.77
CA ASN A 33 1.11 16.85 -5.42
C ASN A 33 2.60 16.77 -5.06
N LEU A 34 3.39 17.73 -5.54
CA LEU A 34 4.86 17.74 -5.41
C LEU A 34 5.30 17.52 -3.96
N LEU A 35 4.74 18.28 -3.01
CA LEU A 35 5.08 18.13 -1.58
C LEU A 35 4.73 16.74 -1.05
N GLY A 36 3.54 16.23 -1.38
CA GLY A 36 3.12 14.90 -0.98
C GLY A 36 4.04 13.81 -1.51
N ILE A 37 4.45 13.91 -2.78
CA ILE A 37 5.34 12.95 -3.43
C ILE A 37 6.74 13.00 -2.80
N SER A 38 7.32 14.19 -2.64
CA SER A 38 8.67 14.34 -2.07
C SER A 38 8.74 13.82 -0.63
N VAL A 39 7.75 14.16 0.20
CA VAL A 39 7.70 13.68 1.59
C VAL A 39 7.45 12.17 1.65
N PHE A 40 6.57 11.65 0.81
CA PHE A 40 6.34 10.20 0.74
C PHE A 40 7.61 9.44 0.37
N GLY A 41 8.36 9.91 -0.63
CA GLY A 41 9.64 9.30 -1.04
C GLY A 41 10.66 9.26 0.10
N ALA A 42 10.86 10.38 0.80
CA ALA A 42 11.81 10.45 1.92
C ALA A 42 11.43 9.50 3.08
N VAL A 43 10.13 9.43 3.43
CA VAL A 43 9.66 8.52 4.48
C VAL A 43 9.75 7.07 4.03
N ALA A 44 9.45 6.78 2.76
CA ALA A 44 9.57 5.44 2.22
C ALA A 44 11.02 4.94 2.27
N GLU A 45 11.99 5.78 1.95
CA GLU A 45 13.42 5.46 2.04
C GLU A 45 13.84 5.14 3.48
N GLU A 46 13.42 5.96 4.46
CA GLU A 46 13.73 5.76 5.88
C GLU A 46 13.12 4.45 6.43
N VAL A 47 11.88 4.14 6.05
CA VAL A 47 11.13 2.99 6.59
C VAL A 47 11.49 1.68 5.88
N LEU A 48 12.07 1.72 4.67
CA LEU A 48 12.32 0.52 3.88
C LEU A 48 13.19 -0.51 4.62
N GLY A 49 14.16 -0.04 5.41
CA GLY A 49 15.07 -0.90 6.17
C GLY A 49 14.43 -1.63 7.36
N SER A 50 13.34 -1.11 7.93
CA SER A 50 12.62 -1.73 9.05
C SER A 50 11.29 -2.36 8.66
N LEU A 51 10.95 -2.36 7.36
CA LEU A 51 9.63 -2.73 6.89
C LEU A 51 9.21 -4.16 7.31
N GLU A 52 10.12 -5.13 7.22
CA GLU A 52 9.85 -6.52 7.60
C GLU A 52 9.60 -6.65 9.11
N ASP A 53 10.45 -6.03 9.92
CA ASP A 53 10.32 -6.00 11.39
C ASP A 53 9.01 -5.32 11.81
N ASP A 54 8.64 -4.23 11.13
CA ASP A 54 7.39 -3.51 11.38
C ASP A 54 6.17 -4.34 11.02
N ILE A 55 6.20 -5.07 9.90
CA ILE A 55 5.15 -6.01 9.51
C ILE A 55 4.99 -7.10 10.58
N GLU A 56 6.09 -7.71 11.04
CA GLU A 56 6.05 -8.73 12.08
C GLU A 56 5.49 -8.17 13.39
N ARG A 57 6.01 -7.01 13.83
CA ARG A 57 5.55 -6.32 15.04
C ARG A 57 4.05 -6.03 15.00
N ILE A 58 3.54 -5.52 13.88
CA ILE A 58 2.11 -5.24 13.70
C ILE A 58 1.29 -6.54 13.73
N ALA A 59 1.79 -7.62 13.11
CA ALA A 59 1.12 -8.92 13.12
C ALA A 59 1.02 -9.50 14.55
N GLN A 60 2.10 -9.45 15.32
CA GLN A 60 2.12 -9.89 16.71
C GLN A 60 1.13 -9.08 17.58
N LEU A 61 1.10 -7.75 17.41
CA LEU A 61 0.15 -6.89 18.11
C LEU A 61 -1.31 -7.23 17.74
N ARG A 62 -1.59 -7.54 16.46
CA ARG A 62 -2.91 -7.97 16.01
C ARG A 62 -3.37 -9.25 16.71
N GLU A 63 -2.50 -10.25 16.80
CA GLU A 63 -2.83 -11.53 17.45
C GLU A 63 -3.02 -11.37 18.97
N LYS A 64 -2.18 -10.55 19.62
CA LYS A 64 -2.36 -10.20 21.04
C LYS A 64 -3.71 -9.52 21.31
N GLN A 65 -4.16 -8.62 20.41
CA GLN A 65 -5.47 -7.97 20.53
C GLN A 65 -6.62 -8.97 20.35
N LYS A 66 -6.53 -9.91 19.40
CA LYS A 66 -7.56 -10.96 19.21
C LYS A 66 -7.66 -11.88 20.42
N GLY A 67 -6.53 -12.31 20.98
CA GLY A 67 -6.49 -13.13 22.21
C GLY A 67 -7.16 -12.42 23.39
N SER A 68 -6.89 -11.12 23.55
CA SER A 68 -7.49 -10.28 24.61
C SER A 68 -9.01 -10.11 24.47
N LYS A 69 -9.54 -10.08 23.23
CA LYS A 69 -10.99 -10.04 22.98
C LYS A 69 -11.66 -11.40 23.22
N LYS A 70 -10.95 -12.52 23.03
CA LYS A 70 -11.45 -13.87 23.32
C LYS A 70 -11.60 -14.13 24.82
N GLN A 71 -10.65 -13.64 25.62
CA GLN A 71 -10.67 -13.77 27.09
C GLN A 71 -11.78 -12.95 27.78
N ARG A 72 -12.31 -11.92 27.12
CA ARG A 72 -13.38 -11.03 27.63
C ARG A 72 -14.80 -11.43 27.20
N ARG A 73 -14.95 -12.53 26.46
CA ARG A 73 -16.25 -13.14 26.14
C ARG A 73 -16.44 -14.39 27.00
N ILE A 74 -16.48 -14.21 28.32
CA ILE A 74 -16.92 -15.20 29.32
C ILE A 74 -17.77 -14.44 30.33
#